data_AF-A0A7C4HJY2-F1
#
_entry.id   AF-A0A7C4HJY2-F1
#
_cell.length_a   1.000
_cell.length_b   1.000
_cell.length_c   1.000
_cell.angle_alpha   90.00
_cell.angle_beta   90.00
_cell.angle_gamma   90.00
#
_symmetry.space_group_name_H-M   'P 1'
#
loop_
_entity.id
_entity.type
_entity.pdbx_description
1 polymer ?
#
loop_
_entity_poly.entity_id
_entity_poly.type
_entity_poly.pdbx_seq_one_letter_code
_entity_poly.pdbx_strand_id
1 'polypeptide(L)'
;MTLLYHLARWEEREYVHVEIHEGPHIGISSLVPERCLGENYKVLVAVIEEYEGLLKGSKPDNLFGLLEDLKRHFPGHPKVIFSFSCALLELFCKKMGLRIEEMFRTRLLPEPKEVEQEISGFVFVEPESIGHVFEVMGFISFLKNAGKDVVLVKKKYPDTTTNDILKFLARLAGNFCRSDWR
;
A
#
# COMPACT_ATOMS: atom_id res chain seq x y z
N MET A 1 -7.56 17.93 -3.61
CA MET A 1 -6.54 17.48 -2.63
C MET A 1 -5.21 18.16 -2.92
N THR A 2 -4.29 18.14 -1.95
CA THR A 2 -2.90 18.58 -2.12
C THR A 2 -1.97 17.43 -1.74
N LEU A 3 -0.96 17.16 -2.56
CA LEU A 3 0.07 16.15 -2.31
C LEU A 3 1.31 16.86 -1.77
N LEU A 4 1.83 16.38 -0.65
CA LEU A 4 3.13 16.78 -0.11
C LEU A 4 3.99 15.52 0.04
N TYR A 5 5.28 15.66 -0.22
CA TYR A 5 6.24 14.60 0.03
C TYR A 5 7.54 15.18 0.57
N HIS A 6 8.21 14.43 1.44
CA HIS A 6 9.53 14.80 1.94
C HIS A 6 10.39 13.57 2.19
N LEU A 7 11.71 13.77 2.11
CA LEU A 7 12.66 12.74 2.47
C LEU A 7 12.76 12.67 3.99
N ALA A 8 12.65 11.45 4.51
CA ALA A 8 12.78 11.17 5.92
C ALA A 8 13.69 9.95 6.12
N ARG A 9 14.12 9.75 7.37
CA ARG A 9 14.96 8.62 7.74
C ARG A 9 14.26 7.78 8.79
N TRP A 10 14.28 6.47 8.60
CA TRP A 10 13.76 5.48 9.54
C TRP A 10 14.79 4.36 9.67
N GLU A 11 15.24 4.11 10.89
CA GLU A 11 16.39 3.25 11.16
C GLU A 11 17.62 3.74 10.35
N GLU A 12 18.26 2.88 9.56
CA GLU A 12 19.39 3.24 8.70
C GLU A 12 18.98 3.56 7.25
N ARG A 13 17.67 3.68 6.97
CA ARG A 13 17.13 3.83 5.61
C ARG A 13 16.49 5.18 5.38
N GLU A 14 16.68 5.69 4.17
CA GLU A 14 15.93 6.84 3.65
C GLU A 14 14.63 6.35 3.02
N TYR A 15 13.56 7.09 3.23
CA TYR A 15 12.26 6.83 2.64
C TYR A 15 11.59 8.14 2.24
N VAL A 16 10.59 8.06 1.36
CA VAL A 16 9.75 9.20 1.00
C VAL A 16 8.50 9.13 1.86
N HIS A 17 8.31 10.13 2.73
CA HIS A 17 7.06 10.33 3.45
C HIS A 17 6.07 11.03 2.52
N VAL A 18 4.86 10.50 2.40
CA VAL A 18 3.81 11.00 1.50
C VAL A 18 2.60 11.42 2.32
N GLU A 19 2.13 12.64 2.08
CA GLU A 19 0.93 13.19 2.69
C GLU A 19 -0.06 13.64 1.61
N ILE A 20 -1.32 13.27 1.76
CA ILE A 20 -2.42 13.74 0.91
C ILE A 20 -3.42 14.49 1.79
N HIS A 21 -3.60 15.77 1.48
CA HIS A 21 -4.39 16.71 2.28
C HIS A 21 -5.74 17.01 1.62
N GLU A 22 -6.81 16.99 2.41
CA GLU A 22 -8.12 17.55 2.07
C GLU A 22 -8.74 18.27 3.28
N GLY A 23 -8.75 19.61 3.23
CA GLY A 23 -9.25 20.42 4.35
C GLY A 23 -8.44 20.15 5.64
N PRO A 24 -9.09 19.80 6.77
CA PRO A 24 -8.39 19.49 8.02
C PRO A 24 -7.86 18.04 8.09
N HIS A 25 -8.12 17.21 7.07
CA HIS A 25 -7.77 15.80 7.08
C HIS A 25 -6.51 15.53 6.26
N ILE A 26 -5.68 14.62 6.76
CA ILE A 26 -4.41 14.23 6.17
C ILE A 26 -4.33 12.71 6.12
N GLY A 27 -4.11 12.16 4.94
CA GLY A 27 -3.73 10.76 4.75
C GLY A 27 -2.22 10.63 4.60
N ILE A 28 -1.63 9.62 5.21
CA ILE A 28 -0.19 9.44 5.32
C ILE A 28 0.19 8.05 4.80
N SER A 29 1.32 7.97 4.12
CA SER A 29 1.97 6.70 3.82
C SER A 29 3.48 6.90 3.66
N SER A 30 4.21 5.79 3.56
CA SER A 30 5.65 5.81 3.30
C SER A 30 6.00 4.99 2.06
N LEU A 31 6.99 5.47 1.33
CA LEU A 31 7.63 4.78 0.22
C LEU A 31 9.07 4.46 0.59
N VAL A 32 9.35 3.18 0.83
CA VAL A 32 10.70 2.70 1.15
C VAL A 32 11.32 2.12 -0.13
N PRO A 33 12.45 2.67 -0.62
CA PRO A 33 13.14 2.13 -1.79
C PRO A 33 13.76 0.77 -1.53
N GLU A 34 13.55 -0.15 -2.47
CA GLU A 34 14.24 -1.44 -2.53
C GLU A 34 15.55 -1.29 -3.32
N ARG A 35 16.64 -0.98 -2.61
CA ARG A 35 17.93 -0.65 -3.24
C ARG A 35 18.48 -1.82 -4.04
N CYS A 36 18.24 -3.06 -3.61
CA CYS A 36 18.66 -4.26 -4.34
C CYS A 36 17.98 -4.41 -5.71
N LEU A 37 16.83 -3.75 -5.94
CA LEU A 37 16.13 -3.70 -7.22
C LEU A 37 16.49 -2.44 -8.03
N GLY A 38 17.47 -1.64 -7.58
CA GLY A 38 17.86 -0.39 -8.22
C GLY A 38 16.95 0.80 -7.89
N GLU A 39 16.00 0.64 -6.96
CA GLU A 39 15.15 1.75 -6.53
C GLU A 39 15.93 2.73 -5.66
N ASN A 40 15.63 4.01 -5.83
CA ASN A 40 16.08 5.07 -4.94
C ASN A 40 15.01 6.17 -4.85
N TYR A 41 15.15 7.04 -3.85
CA TYR A 41 14.16 8.07 -3.58
C TYR A 41 13.93 9.02 -4.77
N LYS A 42 14.93 9.28 -5.62
CA LYS A 42 14.80 10.21 -6.75
C LYS A 42 13.84 9.65 -7.79
N VAL A 43 13.92 8.35 -8.05
CA VAL A 43 13.00 7.66 -8.98
C VAL A 43 11.58 7.71 -8.42
N LEU A 44 11.40 7.41 -7.14
CA LEU A 44 10.08 7.45 -6.51
C LEU A 44 9.48 8.87 -6.51
N VAL A 45 10.29 9.89 -6.21
CA VAL A 45 9.87 11.30 -6.27
C VAL A 45 9.46 11.73 -7.68
N ALA A 46 10.23 11.36 -8.72
CA ALA A 46 9.86 11.70 -10.08
C ALA A 46 8.50 11.10 -10.49
N VAL A 47 8.20 9.88 -10.03
CA VAL A 47 6.88 9.24 -10.26
C VAL A 47 5.78 9.97 -9.47
N ILE A 48 6.05 10.38 -8.23
CA ILE A 48 5.10 11.16 -7.42
C ILE A 48 4.75 12.49 -8.11
N GLU A 49 5.76 13.18 -8.66
CA GLU A 49 5.62 14.45 -9.38
C GLU A 49 4.76 14.29 -10.65
N GLU A 50 4.93 13.19 -11.41
CA GLU A 50 4.10 12.89 -12.58
C GLU A 50 2.61 12.77 -12.21
N TYR A 51 2.32 12.23 -11.01
CA TYR A 51 0.96 12.07 -10.52
C TYR A 51 0.36 13.30 -9.84
N GLU A 52 1.17 14.29 -9.46
CA GLU A 52 0.73 15.45 -8.69
C GLU A 52 -0.42 16.19 -9.39
N GLY A 53 -0.32 16.35 -10.71
CA GLY A 53 -1.30 17.03 -11.53
C GLY A 53 -2.70 16.41 -11.47
N LEU A 54 -2.79 15.08 -11.37
CA LEU A 54 -4.06 14.33 -11.27
C LEU A 54 -4.64 14.33 -9.85
N LEU A 55 -3.77 14.35 -8.85
CA LEU A 55 -4.18 14.48 -7.44
C LEU A 55 -4.69 15.90 -7.13
N LYS A 56 -4.19 16.89 -7.85
CA LYS A 56 -4.64 18.27 -7.73
C LYS A 56 -6.05 18.43 -8.29
N GLY A 57 -6.99 18.80 -7.43
CA GLY A 57 -8.39 19.02 -7.78
C GLY A 57 -9.30 17.79 -7.79
N SER A 58 -8.75 16.57 -7.63
CA SER A 58 -9.57 15.38 -7.39
C SER A 58 -10.11 15.36 -5.96
N LYS A 59 -11.18 14.57 -5.76
CA LYS A 59 -11.85 14.32 -4.48
C LYS A 59 -11.61 12.87 -4.05
N PRO A 60 -11.36 12.59 -2.76
CA PRO A 60 -11.09 11.24 -2.28
C PRO A 60 -12.32 10.33 -2.34
N ASP A 61 -13.53 10.89 -2.45
CA ASP A 61 -14.77 10.12 -2.57
C ASP A 61 -14.82 9.30 -3.88
N ASN A 62 -13.99 9.65 -4.88
CA ASN A 62 -13.76 8.86 -6.10
C ASN A 62 -12.43 8.08 -6.04
N LEU A 63 -12.13 7.47 -4.90
CA LEU A 63 -10.87 6.76 -4.65
C LEU A 63 -10.53 5.75 -5.75
N PHE A 64 -11.48 4.89 -6.11
CA PHE A 64 -11.28 3.83 -7.11
C PHE A 64 -10.97 4.42 -8.49
N GLY A 65 -11.80 5.37 -8.96
CA GLY A 65 -11.59 6.00 -10.26
C GLY A 65 -10.24 6.72 -10.34
N LEU A 66 -9.86 7.41 -9.26
CA LEU A 66 -8.58 8.12 -9.18
C LEU A 66 -7.38 7.17 -9.28
N LEU A 67 -7.40 6.04 -8.57
CA LEU A 67 -6.29 5.07 -8.63
C LEU A 67 -6.14 4.46 -10.03
N GLU A 68 -7.24 4.17 -10.71
CA GLU A 68 -7.24 3.71 -12.10
C GLU A 68 -6.77 4.78 -13.09
N ASP A 69 -7.11 6.05 -12.85
CA ASP A 69 -6.64 7.17 -13.66
C ASP A 69 -5.13 7.35 -13.53
N LEU A 70 -4.58 7.29 -12.32
CA LEU A 70 -3.14 7.35 -12.07
C LEU A 70 -2.41 6.22 -12.81
N LYS A 71 -2.90 4.98 -12.68
CA LYS A 71 -2.32 3.82 -13.36
C LYS A 71 -2.32 3.95 -14.88
N ARG A 72 -3.40 4.49 -15.45
CA ARG A 72 -3.51 4.71 -16.90
C ARG A 72 -2.62 5.84 -17.40
N HIS A 73 -2.43 6.88 -16.57
CA HIS A 73 -1.62 8.03 -16.91
C HIS A 73 -0.13 7.68 -17.00
N PHE A 74 0.41 7.03 -15.97
CA PHE A 74 1.82 6.65 -15.93
C PHE A 74 2.00 5.20 -15.44
N PRO A 75 1.83 4.20 -16.31
CA PRO A 75 1.85 2.79 -15.91
C PRO A 75 3.24 2.31 -15.49
N GLY A 76 3.29 1.20 -14.74
CA GLY A 76 4.54 0.54 -14.37
C GLY A 76 5.12 0.94 -13.00
N HIS A 77 4.36 1.68 -12.19
CA HIS A 77 4.80 2.13 -10.87
C HIS A 77 3.88 1.67 -9.72
N PRO A 78 3.65 0.35 -9.55
CA PRO A 78 2.70 -0.20 -8.59
C PRO A 78 3.00 0.20 -7.14
N LYS A 79 4.28 0.35 -6.77
CA LYS A 79 4.69 0.74 -5.41
C LYS A 79 4.19 2.13 -5.03
N VAL A 80 4.32 3.11 -5.93
CA VAL A 80 3.82 4.48 -5.70
C VAL A 80 2.31 4.49 -5.64
N ILE A 81 1.64 3.74 -6.52
CA ILE A 81 0.19 3.57 -6.51
C ILE A 81 -0.30 2.90 -5.21
N PHE A 82 0.43 1.89 -4.71
CA PHE A 82 0.14 1.24 -3.43
C PHE A 82 0.20 2.26 -2.29
N SER A 83 1.31 3.00 -2.18
CA SER A 83 1.47 4.07 -1.18
C SER A 83 0.35 5.11 -1.25
N PHE A 84 0.04 5.62 -2.44
CA PHE A 84 -1.04 6.59 -2.62
C PHE A 84 -2.38 6.01 -2.21
N SER A 85 -2.65 4.74 -2.52
CA SER A 85 -3.87 4.09 -2.07
C SER A 85 -3.94 3.97 -0.55
N CYS A 86 -2.82 3.71 0.14
CA CYS A 86 -2.77 3.72 1.60
C CYS A 86 -3.09 5.11 2.18
N ALA A 87 -2.43 6.16 1.67
CA ALA A 87 -2.68 7.53 2.12
C ALA A 87 -4.12 7.97 1.85
N LEU A 88 -4.65 7.71 0.66
CA LEU A 88 -6.03 8.05 0.33
C LEU A 88 -7.06 7.28 1.16
N LEU A 89 -6.80 6.01 1.49
CA LEU A 89 -7.63 5.22 2.39
C LEU A 89 -7.66 5.81 3.80
N GLU A 90 -6.50 6.22 4.33
CA GLU A 90 -6.45 6.89 5.64
C GLU A 90 -7.20 8.22 5.61
N LEU A 91 -7.00 9.02 4.56
CA LEU A 91 -7.70 10.28 4.38
C LEU A 91 -9.23 10.08 4.36
N PHE A 92 -9.70 9.09 3.59
CA PHE A 92 -11.10 8.72 3.53
C PHE A 92 -11.63 8.29 4.90
N CYS A 93 -10.91 7.42 5.61
CA CYS A 93 -11.29 6.96 6.95
C CYS A 93 -11.42 8.14 7.94
N LYS A 94 -10.44 9.04 7.96
CA LYS A 94 -10.45 10.24 8.82
C LYS A 94 -11.62 11.17 8.51
N LYS A 95 -11.91 11.39 7.22
CA LYS A 95 -13.05 12.22 6.78
C LYS A 95 -14.40 11.63 7.20
N MET A 96 -14.50 10.31 7.24
CA MET A 96 -15.71 9.59 7.64
C MET A 96 -15.80 9.29 9.15
N GLY A 97 -14.76 9.62 9.92
CA GLY A 97 -14.70 9.28 11.35
C GLY A 97 -14.62 7.77 11.62
N LEU A 98 -14.02 7.02 10.70
CA LEU A 98 -13.87 5.57 10.75
C LEU A 98 -12.41 5.17 10.99
N ARG A 99 -12.18 4.00 11.58
CA ARG A 99 -10.88 3.33 11.55
C ARG A 99 -10.77 2.43 10.33
N ILE A 100 -9.54 2.21 9.87
CA ILE A 100 -9.28 1.39 8.68
C ILE A 100 -9.77 -0.06 8.88
N GLU A 101 -9.70 -0.58 10.10
CA GLU A 101 -10.19 -1.92 10.44
C GLU A 101 -11.71 -2.05 10.32
N GLU A 102 -12.43 -0.95 10.54
CA GLU A 102 -13.89 -0.89 10.43
C GLU A 102 -14.32 -0.87 8.96
N MET A 103 -13.55 -0.19 8.11
CA MET A 103 -13.78 -0.15 6.67
C MET A 103 -13.69 -1.55 6.03
N PHE A 104 -12.70 -2.35 6.42
CA PHE A 104 -12.46 -3.68 5.85
C PHE A 104 -13.08 -4.84 6.63
N ARG A 105 -13.82 -4.57 7.72
CA ARG A 105 -14.41 -5.58 8.61
C ARG A 105 -13.40 -6.66 9.06
N THR A 106 -12.16 -6.24 9.33
CA THR A 106 -11.03 -7.16 9.59
C THR A 106 -11.22 -8.11 10.76
N ARG A 107 -12.08 -7.74 11.71
CA ARG A 107 -12.46 -8.56 12.88
C ARG A 107 -13.19 -9.86 12.50
N LEU A 108 -13.76 -9.93 11.30
CA LEU A 108 -14.44 -11.13 10.81
C LEU A 108 -13.48 -12.13 10.17
N LEU A 109 -12.23 -11.72 9.89
CA LEU A 109 -11.22 -12.58 9.30
C LEU A 109 -10.41 -13.28 10.40
N PRO A 110 -10.05 -14.57 10.21
CA PRO A 110 -9.18 -15.27 11.15
C PRO A 110 -7.80 -14.63 11.22
N GLU A 111 -7.11 -14.85 12.35
CA GLU A 111 -5.70 -14.46 12.46
C GLU A 111 -4.84 -15.22 11.44
N PRO A 112 -3.90 -14.54 10.77
CA PRO A 112 -3.07 -15.19 9.77
C PRO A 112 -1.94 -15.97 10.43
N LYS A 113 -1.52 -17.06 9.80
CA LYS A 113 -0.38 -17.86 10.27
C LYS A 113 0.93 -17.30 9.70
N GLU A 114 1.92 -17.17 10.56
CA GLU A 114 3.28 -16.88 10.11
C GLU A 114 3.89 -18.16 9.53
N VAL A 115 4.45 -18.07 8.33
CA VAL A 115 5.12 -19.17 7.63
C VAL A 115 6.53 -18.77 7.20
N GLU A 116 7.40 -19.75 7.07
CA GLU A 116 8.77 -19.53 6.56
C GLU A 116 8.76 -19.36 5.04
N GLN A 117 9.66 -18.52 4.52
CA GLN A 117 9.70 -18.15 3.10
C GLN A 117 10.11 -19.31 2.16
N GLU A 118 10.61 -20.42 2.71
CA GLU A 118 11.18 -21.54 1.96
C GLU A 118 10.20 -22.68 1.68
N ILE A 119 8.95 -22.58 2.14
CA ILE A 119 8.01 -23.69 1.99
C ILE A 119 7.51 -23.75 0.54
N SER A 120 7.81 -24.87 -0.13
CA SER A 120 7.39 -25.13 -1.51
C SER A 120 5.85 -25.24 -1.61
N GLY A 121 5.27 -24.66 -2.66
CA GLY A 121 3.83 -24.78 -2.96
C GLY A 121 3.00 -23.53 -2.61
N PHE A 122 3.56 -22.59 -1.84
CA PHE A 122 2.93 -21.30 -1.57
C PHE A 122 3.11 -20.31 -2.73
N VAL A 123 2.12 -19.43 -2.90
CA VAL A 123 2.21 -18.26 -3.77
C VAL A 123 2.48 -17.04 -2.90
N PHE A 124 3.67 -16.45 -3.05
CA PHE A 124 4.09 -15.27 -2.32
C PHE A 124 3.60 -14.00 -3.03
N VAL A 125 2.89 -13.15 -2.29
CA VAL A 125 2.33 -11.89 -2.78
C VAL A 125 3.03 -10.73 -2.09
N GLU A 126 3.77 -9.95 -2.86
CA GLU A 126 4.33 -8.66 -2.45
C GLU A 126 3.36 -7.54 -2.83
N PRO A 127 2.65 -6.91 -1.87
CA PRO A 127 1.55 -5.99 -2.18
C PRO A 127 1.94 -4.82 -3.08
N GLU A 128 3.07 -4.20 -2.77
CA GLU A 128 3.63 -3.05 -3.49
C GLU A 128 4.07 -3.38 -4.92
N SER A 129 4.24 -4.66 -5.25
CA SER A 129 4.61 -5.15 -6.59
C SER A 129 3.38 -5.40 -7.48
N ILE A 130 2.17 -5.38 -6.91
CA ILE A 130 0.90 -5.62 -7.64
C ILE A 130 0.26 -4.30 -8.10
N GLY A 131 0.01 -3.38 -7.17
CA GLY A 131 -0.77 -2.16 -7.45
C GLY A 131 -1.43 -1.61 -6.20
N HIS A 132 -2.58 -0.93 -6.34
CA HIS A 132 -3.27 -0.37 -5.19
C HIS A 132 -3.89 -1.44 -4.28
N VAL A 133 -4.21 -1.09 -3.03
CA VAL A 133 -4.73 -2.02 -2.01
C VAL A 133 -5.90 -2.89 -2.50
N PHE A 134 -6.87 -2.32 -3.23
CA PHE A 134 -8.01 -3.09 -3.74
C PHE A 134 -7.64 -4.12 -4.82
N GLU A 135 -6.62 -3.86 -5.64
CA GLU A 135 -6.10 -4.84 -6.59
C GLU A 135 -5.40 -5.98 -5.87
N VAL A 136 -4.61 -5.66 -4.84
CA VAL A 136 -3.99 -6.68 -3.99
C VAL A 136 -5.06 -7.57 -3.36
N MET A 137 -6.14 -6.97 -2.83
CA MET A 137 -7.28 -7.73 -2.28
C MET A 137 -7.90 -8.66 -3.33
N GLY A 138 -8.21 -8.14 -4.51
CA GLY A 138 -8.79 -8.90 -5.62
C GLY A 138 -7.87 -10.05 -6.06
N PHE A 139 -6.57 -9.79 -6.16
CA PHE A 139 -5.56 -10.79 -6.52
C PHE A 139 -5.45 -11.91 -5.49
N ILE A 140 -5.40 -11.58 -4.19
CA ILE A 140 -5.39 -12.56 -3.10
C ILE A 140 -6.67 -13.41 -3.16
N SER A 141 -7.84 -12.78 -3.28
CA SER A 141 -9.12 -13.50 -3.35
C SER A 141 -9.19 -14.43 -4.56
N PHE A 142 -8.71 -14.00 -5.73
CA PHE A 142 -8.63 -14.83 -6.92
C PHE A 142 -7.77 -16.07 -6.70
N LEU A 143 -6.55 -15.91 -6.18
CA LEU A 143 -5.63 -17.03 -5.92
C LEU A 143 -6.23 -18.05 -4.93
N LYS A 144 -6.86 -17.58 -3.85
CA LYS A 144 -7.52 -18.45 -2.87
C LYS A 144 -8.69 -19.22 -3.49
N ASN A 145 -9.51 -18.57 -4.31
CA ASN A 145 -10.61 -19.23 -5.02
C ASN A 145 -10.11 -20.26 -6.03
N ALA A 146 -8.91 -20.07 -6.58
CA ALA A 146 -8.22 -21.04 -7.43
C ALA A 146 -7.54 -22.18 -6.62
N GLY A 147 -7.77 -22.27 -5.30
CA GLY A 147 -7.22 -23.32 -4.44
C GLY A 147 -5.73 -23.17 -4.16
N LYS A 148 -5.16 -21.97 -4.28
CA LYS A 148 -3.75 -21.70 -3.95
C LYS A 148 -3.59 -21.32 -2.48
N ASP A 149 -2.51 -21.81 -1.87
CA ASP A 149 -2.07 -21.34 -0.57
C ASP A 149 -1.29 -20.03 -0.74
N VAL A 150 -1.89 -18.93 -0.30
CA VAL A 150 -1.36 -17.57 -0.48
C VAL A 150 -0.61 -17.14 0.77
N VAL A 151 0.57 -16.53 0.59
CA VAL A 151 1.38 -15.93 1.64
C VAL A 151 1.59 -14.46 1.32
N LEU A 152 1.16 -13.56 2.21
CA LEU A 152 1.51 -12.16 2.09
C LEU A 152 2.96 -11.96 2.53
N VAL A 153 3.80 -11.41 1.65
CA VAL A 153 5.13 -10.93 2.02
C VAL A 153 4.96 -9.60 2.75
N LYS A 154 5.26 -9.59 4.06
CA LYS A 154 5.04 -8.44 4.93
C LYS A 154 6.37 -7.78 5.30
N LYS A 155 6.61 -6.60 4.73
CA LYS A 155 7.68 -5.69 5.15
C LYS A 155 7.16 -4.70 6.18
N LYS A 156 8.01 -4.28 7.11
CA LYS A 156 7.65 -3.28 8.14
C LYS A 156 7.83 -1.87 7.57
N TYR A 157 6.80 -1.03 7.64
CA TYR A 157 6.85 0.34 7.16
C TYR A 157 7.07 1.36 8.31
N PRO A 158 7.57 2.57 8.02
CA PRO A 158 7.67 3.65 9.01
C PRO A 158 6.32 4.15 9.54
N ASP A 159 5.25 4.08 8.73
CA ASP A 159 3.93 4.60 9.08
C ASP A 159 2.96 3.52 9.55
N THR A 160 2.09 3.88 10.49
CA THR A 160 1.09 2.97 11.06
C THR A 160 0.06 2.52 10.03
N THR A 161 -0.37 3.43 9.14
CA THR A 161 -1.40 3.18 8.12
C THR A 161 -1.05 2.02 7.21
N THR A 162 0.12 2.05 6.60
CA THR A 162 0.58 0.99 5.70
C THR A 162 0.75 -0.32 6.45
N ASN A 163 1.27 -0.29 7.69
CA ASN A 163 1.37 -1.48 8.52
C ASN A 163 -0.01 -2.10 8.88
N ASP A 164 -1.02 -1.29 9.14
CA ASP A 164 -2.37 -1.76 9.45
C ASP A 164 -3.07 -2.34 8.21
N ILE A 165 -2.87 -1.73 7.04
CA ILE A 165 -3.28 -2.29 5.75
C ILE A 165 -2.60 -3.63 5.51
N LEU A 166 -1.30 -3.76 5.75
CA LEU A 166 -0.59 -5.03 5.60
C LEU A 166 -1.07 -6.10 6.59
N LYS A 167 -1.43 -5.73 7.83
CA LYS A 167 -2.08 -6.65 8.78
C LYS A 167 -3.42 -7.15 8.24
N PHE A 168 -4.21 -6.27 7.64
CA PHE A 168 -5.46 -6.64 6.99
C PHE A 168 -5.22 -7.59 5.81
N LEU A 169 -4.33 -7.24 4.89
CA LEU A 169 -4.02 -8.08 3.73
C LEU A 169 -3.48 -9.45 4.15
N ALA A 170 -2.74 -9.53 5.25
CA ALA A 170 -2.24 -10.80 5.79
C ALA A 170 -3.41 -11.67 6.29
N ARG A 171 -4.37 -11.09 7.03
CA ARG A 171 -5.61 -11.79 7.43
C ARG A 171 -6.40 -12.29 6.22
N LEU A 172 -6.47 -11.48 5.15
CA LEU A 172 -7.13 -11.87 3.92
C LEU A 172 -6.43 -13.04 3.23
N ALA A 173 -5.09 -13.02 3.15
CA ALA A 173 -4.29 -14.11 2.62
C ALA A 173 -4.41 -15.39 3.47
N GLY A 174 -4.49 -15.24 4.79
CA GLY A 174 -4.52 -16.34 5.76
C GLY A 174 -3.13 -16.79 6.23
N ASN A 175 -2.09 -16.51 5.45
CA ASN A 175 -0.70 -16.70 5.84
C ASN A 175 0.13 -15.44 5.53
N PHE A 176 1.22 -15.24 6.25
CA PHE A 176 2.21 -14.21 5.95
C PHE A 176 3.62 -14.69 6.26
N CYS A 177 4.61 -14.10 5.61
CA CYS A 177 6.01 -14.22 6.01
C CYS A 177 6.59 -12.81 6.20
N ARG A 178 7.53 -12.66 7.13
CA ARG A 178 8.24 -11.39 7.29
C ARG A 178 9.34 -11.29 6.24
N SER A 179 9.56 -10.08 5.77
CA SER A 179 10.67 -9.75 4.89
C SER A 179 11.27 -8.43 5.33
N ASP A 180 12.59 -8.34 5.30
CA ASP A 180 13.30 -7.10 5.52
C ASP A 180 13.43 -6.34 4.21
N TRP A 181 13.46 -5.02 4.31
CA TRP A 181 13.95 -4.19 3.21
C TRP A 181 15.39 -4.58 2.89
N ARG A 182 15.71 -4.71 1.61
CA ARG A 182 17.04 -5.04 1.05
C ARG A 182 17.56 -3.84 0.27
#